data_AF-A0A2A4W1D8-F1
#
_entry.id   AF-A0A2A4W1D8-F1
#
_cell.length_a   1.000
_cell.length_b   1.000
_cell.length_c   1.000
_cell.angle_alpha   90.00
_cell.angle_beta   90.00
_cell.angle_gamma   90.00
#
_symmetry.space_group_name_H-M   'P 1'
#
loop_
_entity.id
_entity.type
_entity.pdbx_description
1 polymer ?
#
loop_
_entity_poly.entity_id
_entity_poly.type
_entity_poly.pdbx_seq_one_letter_code
_entity_poly.pdbx_strand_id
1 'polypeptide(L)' 'MIDGDDSVEDRVKCDIEIDCANGQAVAWVLRNLADKLGRDELDTGWHDVNVPNGDEVGKIYLDFYGIETR' A
#
# COMPACT_ATOMS: atom_id res chain seq x y z
N MET A 1 4.22 -10.60 37.93
CA MET A 1 4.22 -9.74 36.73
C MET A 1 4.66 -10.66 35.62
N ILE A 2 3.73 -11.09 34.77
CA ILE A 2 4.06 -11.87 33.58
C ILE A 2 4.16 -10.82 32.49
N ASP A 3 5.37 -10.37 32.19
CA ASP A 3 5.64 -9.70 30.92
C ASP A 3 5.61 -10.80 29.86
N GLY A 4 4.41 -11.14 29.42
CA GLY A 4 4.21 -11.95 28.23
C GLY A 4 4.48 -11.03 27.05
N ASP A 5 5.64 -11.19 26.44
CA ASP A 5 6.03 -10.54 25.19
C ASP A 5 5.18 -11.15 24.06
N ASP A 6 3.88 -10.84 24.05
CA ASP A 6 3.00 -11.04 22.92
C ASP A 6 3.52 -10.11 21.81
N SER A 7 4.46 -10.62 21.03
CA SER A 7 5.00 -9.89 19.88
C SER A 7 3.90 -9.80 18.82
N VAL A 8 3.53 -8.58 18.47
CA VAL A 8 2.62 -8.30 17.35
C VAL A 8 3.48 -8.09 16.12
N GLU A 9 3.37 -8.98 15.14
CA GLU A 9 4.02 -8.81 13.84
C GLU A 9 3.12 -7.95 12.94
N ASP A 10 3.58 -6.75 12.59
CA ASP A 10 2.86 -5.86 11.67
C ASP A 10 2.93 -6.41 10.24
N ARG A 11 1.76 -6.61 9.64
CA ARG A 11 1.61 -7.08 8.26
C ARG A 11 0.70 -6.18 7.47
N VAL A 12 0.88 -6.21 6.15
CA VAL A 12 0.01 -5.51 5.20
C VAL A 12 -0.38 -6.46 4.07
N LYS A 13 -1.68 -6.51 3.77
CA LYS A 13 -2.18 -7.02 2.50
C LYS A 13 -2.32 -5.86 1.53
N CYS A 14 -1.85 -6.04 0.29
CA CYS A 14 -1.85 -5.02 -0.74
C CYS A 14 -2.38 -5.63 -2.05
N ASP A 15 -3.52 -5.13 -2.53
CA ASP A 15 -4.08 -5.46 -3.82
C ASP A 15 -4.04 -4.21 -4.71
N ILE A 16 -3.55 -4.34 -5.94
CA ILE A 16 -3.37 -3.19 -6.84
C ILE A 16 -3.88 -3.48 -8.24
N GLU A 17 -4.62 -2.52 -8.80
CA GLU A 17 -5.12 -2.55 -10.16
C GLU A 17 -4.79 -1.22 -10.84
N ILE A 18 -4.05 -1.27 -11.95
CA ILE A 18 -3.61 -0.09 -12.72
C ILE A 18 -3.84 -0.37 -14.20
N ASP A 19 -4.47 0.57 -14.90
CA ASP A 19 -4.58 0.61 -16.35
C ASP A 19 -3.77 1.80 -16.91
N CYS A 20 -2.80 1.49 -17.76
CA CYS A 20 -1.85 2.46 -18.29
C CYS A 20 -1.50 2.11 -19.74
N ALA A 21 -1.12 3.13 -20.52
CA ALA A 21 -0.83 2.98 -21.95
C ALA A 21 0.32 2.01 -22.27
N ASN A 22 1.25 1.77 -21.33
CA ASN A 22 2.37 0.83 -21.49
C ASN A 22 3.01 0.45 -20.15
N GLY A 23 3.91 -0.53 -20.17
CA GLY A 23 4.60 -1.01 -18.97
C GLY A 23 5.55 0.01 -18.31
N GLN A 24 6.09 0.98 -19.06
CA GLN A 24 6.92 2.04 -18.48
C GLN A 24 6.09 2.98 -17.60
N ALA A 25 4.85 3.29 -18.01
CA ALA A 25 3.90 4.04 -17.21
C ALA A 25 3.51 3.29 -15.94
N VAL A 26 3.20 1.98 -16.03
CA VAL A 26 2.94 1.13 -14.84
C VAL A 26 4.13 1.17 -13.88
N ALA A 27 5.35 0.99 -14.37
CA ALA A 27 6.55 1.03 -13.53
C ALA A 27 6.75 2.38 -12.84
N TRP A 28 6.41 3.49 -13.50
CA TRP A 28 6.44 4.82 -12.89
C TRP A 28 5.39 4.94 -11.78
N VAL A 29 4.16 4.48 -12.01
CA VAL A 29 3.08 4.49 -11.00
C VAL A 29 3.48 3.68 -9.76
N LEU A 30 4.01 2.47 -9.95
CA LEU A 30 4.43 1.59 -8.86
C LEU A 30 5.53 2.22 -7.99
N ARG A 31 6.48 2.95 -8.59
CA ARG A 31 7.51 3.67 -7.82
C ARG A 31 6.90 4.78 -6.97
N ASN A 32 5.97 5.55 -7.52
CA ASN A 32 5.30 6.59 -6.76
C ASN A 32 4.49 6.03 -5.59
N LEU A 33 3.81 4.90 -5.79
CA LEU A 33 3.08 4.23 -4.70
C LEU A 33 4.03 3.68 -3.63
N ALA A 34 5.17 3.11 -4.04
CA ALA A 34 6.21 2.70 -3.10
C ALA A 34 6.75 3.88 -2.29
N ASP A 35 6.97 5.03 -2.93
CA ASP A 35 7.40 6.26 -2.25
C ASP A 35 6.34 6.77 -1.25
N LYS A 36 5.05 6.70 -1.60
CA LYS A 36 3.94 7.06 -0.70
C LYS A 36 3.86 6.13 0.51
N LEU A 37 3.96 4.82 0.28
CA LEU A 37 4.02 3.81 1.34
C LEU A 37 5.21 4.07 2.28
N GLY A 38 6.39 4.35 1.73
CA GLY A 38 7.58 4.66 2.53
C GLY A 38 7.53 5.99 3.29
N ARG A 39 6.53 6.84 3.01
CA ARG A 39 6.25 8.09 3.73
C ARG A 39 5.02 7.99 4.64
N ASP A 40 4.44 6.81 4.81
CA ASP A 40 3.21 6.56 5.58
C ASP A 40 2.04 7.47 5.14
N GLU A 41 1.94 7.74 3.82
CA GLU A 41 0.89 8.60 3.25
C GLU A 41 -0.41 7.86 2.92
N LEU A 42 -0.46 6.54 3.12
CA LEU A 42 -1.59 5.68 2.78
C LEU A 42 -1.98 4.81 3.97
N ASP A 43 -3.25 4.90 4.38
CA ASP A 43 -3.84 4.10 5.46
C ASP A 43 -4.56 2.84 4.95
N THR A 44 -5.11 2.03 5.85
CA THR A 44 -6.03 0.93 5.47
C THR A 44 -7.21 1.47 4.67
N GLY A 45 -7.53 0.83 3.55
CA GLY A 45 -8.66 1.16 2.69
C GLY A 45 -8.29 1.25 1.22
N TRP A 46 -9.25 1.74 0.43
CA TRP A 46 -9.08 2.01 -0.99
C TRP A 46 -8.55 3.41 -1.22
N HIS A 47 -7.53 3.53 -2.07
CA HIS A 47 -6.97 4.80 -2.53
C HIS A 47 -6.94 4.85 -4.04
N ASP A 48 -7.34 5.99 -4.60
CA ASP A 48 -7.23 6.24 -6.03
C ASP A 48 -5.76 6.48 -6.42
N VAL A 49 -5.38 5.94 -7.57
CA VAL A 49 -4.03 6.06 -8.12
C VAL A 49 -4.07 7.05 -9.26
N ASN A 50 -3.52 8.24 -9.02
CA ASN A 50 -3.52 9.34 -9.99
C ASN A 50 -2.12 9.59 -10.56
N VAL A 51 -2.04 9.89 -11.85
CA VAL A 51 -0.83 10.40 -12.52
C VAL A 51 -0.67 11.93 -12.30
N PRO A 52 0.48 12.56 -12.62
CA PRO A 52 0.77 13.95 -12.19
C PRO A 52 -0.17 15.03 -12.73
N ASN A 53 -0.42 15.00 -14.04
CA ASN A 53 -1.74 14.65 -14.53
C ASN A 53 -3.00 15.20 -13.85
N GLY A 54 -3.39 14.53 -12.76
CA GLY A 54 -4.71 14.55 -12.16
C GLY A 54 -5.60 13.37 -12.59
N ASP A 55 -5.30 12.67 -13.67
CA ASP A 55 -6.12 11.55 -14.15
C ASP A 55 -5.95 10.31 -13.26
N GLU A 56 -7.07 9.67 -12.92
CA GLU A 56 -7.11 8.37 -12.25
C GLU A 56 -6.73 7.27 -13.24
N VAL A 57 -5.77 6.42 -12.87
CA VAL A 57 -5.27 5.30 -13.66
C VAL A 57 -5.46 3.96 -12.96
N GLY A 58 -6.09 3.94 -11.78
CA GLY A 58 -6.30 2.72 -11.03
C GLY A 58 -6.60 2.94 -9.56
N LYS A 59 -6.55 1.86 -8.78
CA LYS A 59 -6.77 1.87 -7.33
C LYS A 59 -5.81 0.93 -6.62
N ILE A 60 -5.50 1.24 -5.37
CA ILE A 60 -4.77 0.38 -4.45
C ILE A 60 -5.62 0.15 -3.21
N TYR A 61 -5.74 -1.10 -2.77
CA TYR A 61 -6.31 -1.47 -1.48
C TYR A 61 -5.20 -1.89 -0.52
N LEU A 62 -5.19 -1.29 0.67
CA LEU A 62 -4.28 -1.64 1.76
C LEU A 62 -5.08 -2.13 2.96
N ASP A 63 -4.55 -3.15 3.63
CA ASP A 63 -5.10 -3.67 4.88
C ASP A 63 -3.94 -3.96 5.82
N PHE A 64 -3.69 -3.02 6.74
CA PHE A 64 -2.69 -3.14 7.80
C PHE A 64 -3.30 -3.86 9.00
N TYR A 65 -2.66 -4.94 9.44
CA TYR A 65 -3.11 -5.74 10.57
C TYR A 65 -1.93 -6.35 11.34
N GLY A 66 -2.10 -6.49 12.64
CA GLY A 66 -1.15 -7.21 13.50
C GLY A 66 -1.52 -8.68 13.60
N ILE A 67 -0.53 -9.56 13.64
CA ILE A 67 -0.70 -10.95 14.05
C ILE A 67 -0.05 -11.14 15.41
N GLU A 68 -0.83 -11.59 16.40
CA GLU A 68 -0.27 -12.07 17.66
C GLU A 68 0.54 -13.34 17.39
N THR A 69 1.87 -13.28 17.57
CA THR A 69 2.71 -14.47 17.48
C THR A 69 2.75 -15.17 18.84
N ARG A 70 2.20 -16.39 18.88
CA ARG A 70 2.24 -17.30 20.04
C ARG A 70 3.56 -18.05 20.19
#